data_AF-A0AAE6ZIP9-F1
#
_entry.id   AF-A0AAE6ZIP9-F1
#
_cell.length_a   1.000
_cell.length_b   1.000
_cell.length_c   1.000
_cell.angle_alpha   90.00
_cell.angle_beta   90.00
_cell.angle_gamma   90.00
#
_symmetry.space_group_name_H-M   'P 1'
#
loop_
_entity.id
_entity.type
_entity.pdbx_description
1 polymer ?
#
loop_
_entity_poly.entity_id
_entity_poly.type
_entity_poly.pdbx_seq_one_letter_code
_entity_poly.pdbx_strand_id
1 'polypeptide(L)'
;MKRFHILLCIMLATLSACKQDHIGPISGDKTPPNPIRNPIAVAMAGAAEISYSLPDDQNLSYVRAEFEINGVKKEAKSSYFRRSVRVEGFGDTAEHTVTLYAVSRAEVASSPVQIKVKPLPPAIWKVYKSLEVAEAFGGLQVKFSNEDKGKIVIVTLLYDPAAREWRNVNNFYYGLDSGKFTVRGLQPVKQQFGIYIRDRWDNKSDTLRFELTPIYEEELDKSKFASAMKKKYPIPQVAPLPKTPGVQIVEPGNLSSWPIDNMWNGIIGNEGYHTTENKDVPVWIPIDLGVKAVISRYKIWQRQAAYIYNHGNPHEWELWGTNTPTDVNSWVKLDHQVMEKPSGLPLGQNSNEDIDAAAAGQEYELPIGAPAVRYIAWKHIDSWAAVDGIIGHLHISEIAIWGQIKK
;
A
#
# COMPACT_ATOMS: atom_id res chain seq x y z
N MET A 1 -7.98 -63.11 -22.41
CA MET A 1 -6.54 -62.79 -22.57
C MET A 1 -6.25 -61.32 -22.92
N LYS A 2 -7.02 -60.65 -23.81
CA LYS A 2 -6.78 -59.24 -24.19
C LYS A 2 -6.94 -58.19 -23.05
N ARG A 3 -7.79 -58.42 -22.04
CA ARG A 3 -7.97 -57.48 -20.91
C ARG A 3 -6.85 -57.54 -19.85
N PHE A 4 -6.15 -58.66 -19.75
CA PHE A 4 -5.06 -58.83 -18.77
C PHE A 4 -3.77 -58.15 -19.23
N HIS A 5 -3.52 -58.09 -20.54
CA HIS A 5 -2.37 -57.38 -21.10
C HIS A 5 -2.52 -55.85 -21.06
N ILE A 6 -3.75 -55.33 -21.12
CA ILE A 6 -4.00 -53.88 -21.00
C ILE A 6 -3.81 -53.41 -19.55
N LEU A 7 -4.26 -54.17 -18.54
CA LEU A 7 -3.98 -53.85 -17.14
C LEU A 7 -2.49 -53.96 -16.79
N LEU A 8 -1.77 -54.93 -17.37
CA LEU A 8 -0.33 -55.09 -17.15
C LEU A 8 0.48 -53.96 -17.80
N CYS A 9 0.06 -53.47 -18.98
CA CYS A 9 0.66 -52.30 -19.63
C CYS A 9 0.39 -50.98 -18.88
N ILE A 10 -0.79 -50.82 -18.27
CA ILE A 10 -1.13 -49.64 -17.46
C ILE A 10 -0.39 -49.66 -16.11
N MET A 11 -0.16 -50.85 -15.53
CA MET A 11 0.61 -51.01 -14.30
C MET A 11 2.12 -50.80 -14.51
N LEU A 12 2.66 -51.11 -15.69
CA LEU A 12 4.06 -50.78 -16.03
C LEU A 12 4.27 -49.28 -16.36
N ALA A 13 3.25 -48.56 -16.82
CA ALA A 13 3.37 -47.14 -17.18
C ALA A 13 3.38 -46.20 -15.96
N THR A 14 2.93 -46.67 -14.77
CA THR A 14 2.87 -45.86 -13.54
C THR A 14 4.17 -45.88 -12.72
N LEU A 15 5.15 -46.72 -13.09
CA LEU A 15 6.44 -46.83 -12.38
C LEU A 15 7.55 -45.91 -12.92
N SER A 16 7.28 -45.12 -13.96
CA SER A 16 8.31 -44.29 -14.63
C SER A 16 8.21 -42.78 -14.37
N ALA A 17 7.34 -42.32 -13.47
CA ALA A 17 7.02 -40.90 -13.31
C ALA A 17 7.57 -40.23 -12.02
N CYS A 18 8.65 -40.74 -11.45
CA CYS A 18 9.41 -40.02 -10.42
C CYS A 18 10.90 -40.11 -10.72
N LYS A 19 11.39 -39.24 -11.62
CA LYS A 19 12.78 -38.82 -11.54
C LYS A 19 12.89 -37.91 -10.32
N GLN A 20 13.53 -38.42 -9.28
CA GLN A 20 13.93 -37.63 -8.14
C GLN A 20 15.00 -36.66 -8.65
N ASP A 21 14.72 -35.35 -8.66
CA ASP A 21 15.72 -34.35 -9.01
C ASP A 21 16.92 -34.51 -8.07
N HIS A 22 18.10 -34.70 -8.66
CA HIS A 22 19.31 -34.87 -7.88
C HIS A 22 19.68 -33.54 -7.24
N ILE A 23 19.49 -33.43 -5.92
CA ILE A 23 20.00 -32.32 -5.12
C ILE A 23 21.48 -32.59 -4.88
N GLY A 24 22.31 -32.13 -5.81
CA GLY A 24 23.76 -32.26 -5.77
C GLY A 24 24.42 -31.27 -6.74
N PRO A 25 25.75 -31.12 -6.67
CA PRO A 25 26.46 -30.21 -7.57
C PRO A 25 26.27 -30.62 -9.03
N ILE A 26 26.12 -29.63 -9.91
CA ILE A 26 25.78 -29.83 -11.33
C ILE A 26 26.96 -30.47 -12.10
N SER A 27 28.17 -30.41 -11.54
CA SER A 27 29.39 -30.98 -12.10
C SER A 27 30.12 -31.85 -11.09
N GLY A 28 30.76 -32.91 -11.57
CA GLY A 28 31.70 -33.73 -10.79
C GLY A 28 33.13 -33.18 -10.76
N ASP A 29 33.43 -32.12 -11.50
CA ASP A 29 34.76 -31.49 -11.52
C ASP A 29 35.04 -30.72 -10.24
N LYS A 30 35.87 -31.31 -9.36
CA LYS A 30 36.25 -30.76 -8.07
C LYS A 30 37.45 -29.80 -8.13
N THR A 31 37.91 -29.40 -9.31
CA THR A 31 39.01 -28.46 -9.45
C THR A 31 38.56 -27.07 -8.95
N PRO A 32 39.23 -26.47 -7.96
CA PRO A 32 38.89 -25.11 -7.51
C PRO A 32 39.20 -24.10 -8.63
N PRO A 33 38.33 -23.10 -8.88
CA PRO A 33 38.64 -22.03 -9.81
C PRO A 33 39.81 -21.16 -9.28
N ASN A 34 40.43 -20.38 -10.16
CA ASN A 34 41.34 -19.34 -9.72
C ASN A 34 40.60 -18.25 -8.93
N PRO A 35 41.27 -17.57 -7.98
CA PRO A 35 40.65 -16.46 -7.25
C PRO A 35 40.29 -15.30 -8.18
N ILE A 36 39.28 -14.51 -7.76
CA ILE A 36 38.97 -13.23 -8.41
C ILE A 36 40.17 -12.26 -8.33
N ARG A 37 40.21 -11.26 -9.22
CA ARG A 37 41.30 -10.28 -9.29
C ARG A 37 40.75 -8.85 -9.20
N ASN A 38 41.58 -7.92 -8.73
CA ASN A 38 41.32 -6.48 -8.70
C ASN A 38 39.96 -6.09 -8.07
N PRO A 39 39.65 -6.54 -6.83
CA PRO A 39 38.43 -6.12 -6.17
C PRO A 39 38.47 -4.63 -5.86
N ILE A 40 37.38 -3.92 -6.18
CA ILE A 40 37.20 -2.48 -5.90
C ILE A 40 35.83 -2.32 -5.25
N ALA A 41 35.78 -1.65 -4.10
CA ALA A 41 34.54 -1.40 -3.36
C ALA A 41 34.06 0.04 -3.55
N VAL A 42 32.77 0.19 -3.87
CA VAL A 42 32.06 1.48 -3.88
C VAL A 42 31.07 1.50 -2.72
N ALA A 43 31.17 2.52 -1.87
CA ALA A 43 30.31 2.68 -0.70
C ALA A 43 28.86 3.02 -1.09
N MET A 44 27.89 2.41 -0.41
CA MET A 44 26.45 2.64 -0.56
C MET A 44 25.79 2.75 0.83
N ALA A 45 24.55 3.23 0.92
CA ALA A 45 23.82 3.31 2.19
C ALA A 45 23.64 1.93 2.83
N GLY A 46 24.31 1.67 3.96
CA GLY A 46 24.30 0.37 4.65
C GLY A 46 24.84 -0.80 3.81
N ALA A 47 25.61 -0.50 2.77
CA ALA A 47 26.03 -1.48 1.76
C ALA A 47 27.35 -1.09 1.09
N ALA A 48 27.91 -2.01 0.32
CA ALA A 48 28.96 -1.73 -0.65
C ALA A 48 28.77 -2.60 -1.90
N GLU A 49 29.03 -2.02 -3.07
CA GLU A 49 29.13 -2.76 -4.33
C GLU A 49 30.60 -3.09 -4.56
N ILE A 50 30.94 -4.38 -4.65
CA ILE A 50 32.31 -4.82 -4.89
C ILE A 50 32.41 -5.34 -6.31
N SER A 51 33.17 -4.65 -7.15
CA SER A 51 33.45 -5.04 -8.53
C SER A 51 34.79 -5.76 -8.63
N TYR A 52 34.91 -6.74 -9.52
CA TYR A 52 36.10 -7.58 -9.66
C TYR A 52 36.26 -8.14 -11.08
N SER A 53 37.45 -8.65 -11.36
CA SER A 53 37.75 -9.44 -12.56
C SER A 53 37.59 -10.93 -12.25
N LEU A 54 36.77 -11.60 -13.06
CA LEU A 54 36.55 -13.04 -12.95
C LEU A 54 37.76 -13.83 -13.49
N PRO A 55 37.99 -15.04 -12.96
CA PRO A 55 38.87 -16.00 -13.62
C PRO A 55 38.21 -16.56 -14.90
N ASP A 56 39.01 -17.14 -15.79
CA ASP A 56 38.58 -17.74 -17.05
C ASP A 56 38.30 -19.26 -16.95
N ASP A 57 38.30 -19.80 -15.72
CA ASP A 57 37.95 -21.18 -15.42
C ASP A 57 36.56 -21.56 -15.96
N GLN A 58 36.51 -22.56 -16.85
CA GLN A 58 35.26 -23.03 -17.48
C GLN A 58 34.24 -23.59 -16.46
N ASN A 59 34.72 -24.03 -15.30
CA ASN A 59 33.91 -24.60 -14.25
C ASN A 59 33.35 -23.57 -13.26
N LEU A 60 33.66 -22.28 -13.44
CA LEU A 60 33.14 -21.19 -12.59
C LEU A 60 31.60 -21.16 -12.62
N SER A 61 31.00 -20.99 -11.44
CA SER A 61 29.55 -20.89 -11.26
C SER A 61 29.15 -19.52 -10.72
N TYR A 62 29.78 -19.07 -9.63
CA TYR A 62 29.47 -17.80 -8.99
C TYR A 62 30.63 -17.29 -8.13
N VAL A 63 30.52 -16.04 -7.70
CA VAL A 63 31.36 -15.45 -6.65
C VAL A 63 30.56 -15.38 -5.36
N ARG A 64 31.15 -15.82 -4.25
CA ARG A 64 30.59 -15.72 -2.90
C ARG A 64 31.36 -14.67 -2.11
N ALA A 65 30.66 -13.72 -1.53
CA ALA A 65 31.18 -12.79 -0.54
C ALA A 65 30.70 -13.20 0.85
N GLU A 66 31.63 -13.37 1.79
CA GLU A 66 31.36 -13.64 3.20
C GLU A 66 31.72 -12.41 4.02
N PHE A 67 30.82 -12.00 4.90
CA PHE A 67 30.95 -10.82 5.74
C PHE A 67 30.14 -11.00 7.02
N GLU A 68 30.31 -10.09 7.98
CA GLU A 68 29.62 -10.14 9.26
C GLU A 68 28.72 -8.91 9.43
N ILE A 69 27.52 -9.13 9.96
CA ILE A 69 26.61 -8.06 10.39
C ILE A 69 26.19 -8.40 11.81
N ASN A 70 26.44 -7.49 12.76
CA ASN A 70 26.00 -7.62 14.15
C ASN A 70 26.38 -8.99 14.79
N GLY A 71 27.60 -9.48 14.55
CA GLY A 71 28.06 -10.78 15.08
C GLY A 71 27.60 -12.00 14.27
N VAL A 72 26.79 -11.83 13.22
CA VAL A 72 26.23 -12.91 12.42
C VAL A 72 26.88 -12.95 11.04
N LYS A 73 27.47 -14.10 10.69
CA LYS A 73 28.00 -14.34 9.34
C LYS A 73 26.89 -14.32 8.30
N LYS A 74 27.14 -13.60 7.21
CA LYS A 74 26.26 -13.46 6.05
C LYS A 74 27.04 -13.80 4.79
N GLU A 75 26.29 -14.26 3.79
CA GLU A 75 26.81 -14.48 2.45
C GLU A 75 26.00 -13.71 1.42
N ALA A 76 26.70 -13.21 0.40
CA ALA A 76 26.11 -12.71 -0.83
C ALA A 76 26.70 -13.47 -2.00
N LYS A 77 25.88 -13.81 -3.00
CA LYS A 77 26.31 -14.54 -4.20
C LYS A 77 26.02 -13.72 -5.44
N SER A 78 26.92 -13.80 -6.40
CA SER A 78 26.76 -13.20 -7.72
C SER A 78 27.15 -14.20 -8.79
N SER A 79 26.26 -14.47 -9.74
CA SER A 79 26.52 -15.45 -10.80
C SER A 79 27.73 -15.03 -11.64
N TYR A 80 28.37 -16.01 -12.31
CA TYR A 80 29.52 -15.74 -13.19
C TYR A 80 29.21 -14.77 -14.36
N PHE A 81 27.94 -14.50 -14.66
CA PHE A 81 27.53 -13.50 -15.64
C PHE A 81 27.73 -12.06 -15.15
N ARG A 82 27.92 -11.86 -13.83
CA ARG A 82 28.10 -10.56 -13.21
C ARG A 82 29.52 -10.39 -12.70
N ARG A 83 30.04 -9.17 -12.81
CA ARG A 83 31.39 -8.77 -12.37
C ARG A 83 31.39 -8.00 -11.06
N SER A 84 30.28 -8.05 -10.32
CA SER A 84 30.15 -7.39 -9.04
C SER A 84 29.25 -8.19 -8.10
N VAL A 85 29.46 -8.00 -6.80
CA VAL A 85 28.61 -8.53 -5.73
C VAL A 85 28.29 -7.39 -4.77
N ARG A 86 27.01 -7.29 -4.39
CA ARG A 86 26.56 -6.35 -3.37
C ARG A 86 26.58 -7.02 -2.00
N VAL A 87 27.27 -6.40 -1.06
CA VAL A 87 27.19 -6.73 0.37
C VAL A 87 26.35 -5.67 1.06
N GLU A 88 25.34 -6.08 1.82
CA GLU A 88 24.35 -5.15 2.38
C GLU A 88 23.81 -5.61 3.72
N GLY A 89 23.39 -4.63 4.52
CA GLY A 89 22.86 -4.80 5.87
C GLY A 89 23.76 -4.25 6.98
N PHE A 90 24.78 -3.48 6.64
CA PHE A 90 25.62 -2.81 7.64
C PHE A 90 24.82 -1.71 8.34
N GLY A 91 24.76 -1.77 9.67
CA GLY A 91 24.05 -0.80 10.51
C GLY A 91 24.88 0.43 10.91
N ASP A 92 26.13 0.50 10.47
CA ASP A 92 27.12 1.51 10.87
C ASP A 92 27.93 2.01 9.66
N THR A 93 28.95 2.83 9.91
CA THR A 93 29.90 3.35 8.91
C THR A 93 31.35 2.90 9.17
N ALA A 94 31.52 1.85 9.97
CA ALA A 94 32.81 1.27 10.28
C ALA A 94 33.39 0.52 9.07
N GLU A 95 34.68 0.24 9.11
CA GLU A 95 35.31 -0.59 8.09
C GLU A 95 35.03 -2.06 8.37
N HIS A 96 34.55 -2.79 7.37
CA HIS A 96 34.22 -4.21 7.43
C HIS A 96 35.10 -5.01 6.49
N THR A 97 35.56 -6.18 6.92
CA THR A 97 36.29 -7.12 6.05
C THR A 97 35.31 -8.04 5.34
N VAL A 98 35.42 -8.09 4.01
CA VAL A 98 34.67 -9.00 3.15
C VAL A 98 35.65 -9.98 2.52
N THR A 99 35.32 -11.27 2.59
CA THR A 99 36.12 -12.34 1.98
C THR A 99 35.41 -12.88 0.75
N LEU A 100 36.08 -12.83 -0.40
CA LEU A 100 35.54 -13.24 -1.69
C LEU A 100 36.14 -14.58 -2.13
N TYR A 101 35.29 -15.43 -2.71
CA TYR A 101 35.65 -16.71 -3.29
C TYR A 101 35.05 -16.84 -4.68
N ALA A 102 35.81 -17.32 -5.66
CA ALA A 102 35.26 -17.90 -6.87
C ALA A 102 34.83 -19.34 -6.57
N VAL A 103 33.61 -19.72 -6.95
CA VAL A 103 33.03 -21.03 -6.61
C VAL A 103 32.66 -21.77 -7.89
N SER A 104 33.12 -23.02 -8.00
CA SER A 104 32.85 -23.87 -9.17
C SER A 104 31.43 -24.44 -9.17
N ARG A 105 31.02 -25.03 -10.29
CA ARG A 105 29.75 -25.78 -10.42
C ARG A 105 29.69 -27.04 -9.54
N ALA A 106 30.83 -27.45 -8.97
CA ALA A 106 30.92 -28.53 -8.00
C ALA A 106 30.92 -28.04 -6.53
N GLU A 107 30.62 -26.76 -6.28
CA GLU A 107 30.65 -26.11 -4.95
C GLU A 107 32.05 -26.11 -4.30
N VAL A 108 33.11 -26.10 -5.10
CA VAL A 108 34.49 -25.96 -4.62
C VAL A 108 34.93 -24.50 -4.74
N ALA A 109 35.40 -23.93 -3.63
CA ALA A 109 35.85 -22.54 -3.56
C ALA A 109 37.33 -22.39 -3.89
N SER A 110 37.69 -21.24 -4.48
CA SER A 110 39.07 -20.79 -4.67
C SER A 110 39.74 -20.45 -3.33
N SER A 111 41.04 -20.11 -3.38
CA SER A 111 41.67 -19.35 -2.29
C SER A 111 40.93 -18.01 -2.06
N PRO A 112 40.85 -17.50 -0.82
CA PRO A 112 40.13 -16.28 -0.50
C PRO A 112 40.85 -15.02 -0.98
N VAL A 113 40.07 -14.00 -1.35
CA VAL A 113 40.54 -12.63 -1.56
C VAL A 113 39.82 -11.70 -0.59
N GLN A 114 40.55 -10.99 0.26
CA GLN A 114 39.97 -10.07 1.24
C GLN A 114 39.98 -8.64 0.71
N ILE A 115 38.90 -7.92 0.99
CA ILE A 115 38.78 -6.47 0.76
C ILE A 115 38.12 -5.82 1.97
N LYS A 116 38.52 -4.58 2.24
CA LYS A 116 37.90 -3.72 3.26
C LYS A 116 36.86 -2.83 2.59
N VAL A 117 35.66 -2.78 3.16
CA VAL A 117 34.57 -1.93 2.70
C VAL A 117 34.15 -0.98 3.81
N LYS A 118 33.82 0.26 3.46
CA LYS A 118 33.30 1.26 4.40
C LYS A 118 31.97 1.78 3.87
N PRO A 119 30.82 1.30 4.40
CA PRO A 119 29.50 1.71 3.92
C PRO A 119 29.20 3.17 4.28
N LEU A 120 28.27 3.77 3.54
CA LEU A 120 27.65 5.04 3.92
C LEU A 120 26.61 4.79 5.02
N PRO A 121 26.19 5.83 5.76
CA PRO A 121 25.11 5.71 6.74
C PRO A 121 23.89 4.95 6.17
N PRO A 122 23.32 3.99 6.91
CA PRO A 122 22.18 3.23 6.42
C PRO A 122 20.96 4.14 6.24
N ALA A 123 20.08 3.76 5.31
CA ALA A 123 18.89 4.54 4.95
C ALA A 123 18.04 4.94 6.17
N ILE A 124 17.95 4.04 7.16
CA ILE A 124 17.21 4.25 8.41
C ILE A 124 17.61 5.53 9.16
N TRP A 125 18.86 6.00 9.03
CA TRP A 125 19.33 7.22 9.69
C TRP A 125 18.82 8.49 8.99
N LYS A 126 18.79 8.51 7.66
CA LYS A 126 18.26 9.65 6.91
C LYS A 126 16.76 9.76 7.12
N VAL A 127 16.06 8.61 7.07
CA VAL A 127 14.62 8.54 7.33
C VAL A 127 14.30 9.07 8.72
N TYR A 128 15.02 8.61 9.75
CA TYR A 128 14.87 9.09 11.13
C TYR A 128 14.97 10.62 11.24
N LYS A 129 15.98 11.22 10.60
CA LYS A 129 16.20 12.67 10.64
C LYS A 129 15.13 13.48 9.89
N SER A 130 14.36 12.84 9.01
CA SER A 130 13.31 13.46 8.21
C SER A 130 11.91 13.29 8.77
N LEU A 131 11.75 12.62 9.92
CA LEU A 131 10.45 12.38 10.52
C LEU A 131 9.77 13.72 10.88
N GLU A 132 8.61 13.95 10.28
CA GLU A 132 7.68 15.01 10.67
C GLU A 132 6.42 14.37 11.23
N VAL A 133 6.00 14.81 12.41
CA VAL A 133 4.82 14.28 13.09
C VAL A 133 3.81 15.39 13.34
N ALA A 134 2.55 15.12 13.05
CA ALA A 134 1.43 16.03 13.28
C ALA A 134 0.24 15.31 13.91
N GLU A 135 -0.60 16.07 14.61
CA GLU A 135 -1.89 15.59 15.11
C GLU A 135 -2.80 15.21 13.95
N ALA A 136 -3.51 14.09 14.09
CA ALA A 136 -4.48 13.64 13.10
C ALA A 136 -5.76 13.16 13.79
N PHE A 137 -6.86 13.09 13.04
CA PHE A 137 -8.10 12.51 13.53
C PHE A 137 -7.92 11.04 13.89
N GLY A 138 -8.31 10.69 15.12
CA GLY A 138 -8.17 9.38 15.74
C GLY A 138 -6.71 8.95 15.92
N GLY A 139 -5.74 9.86 15.81
CA GLY A 139 -4.38 9.46 15.49
C GLY A 139 -3.25 10.47 15.50
N LEU A 140 -2.18 10.09 14.81
CA LEU A 140 -1.07 10.96 14.42
C LEU A 140 -0.63 10.65 13.00
N GLN A 141 -0.26 11.67 12.24
CA GLN A 141 0.28 11.54 10.89
C GLN A 141 1.81 11.64 10.95
N VAL A 142 2.48 10.77 10.22
CA VAL A 142 3.94 10.75 10.06
C VAL A 142 4.26 10.98 8.59
N LYS A 143 5.13 11.94 8.29
CA LYS A 143 5.75 12.15 6.97
C LYS A 143 7.25 11.93 7.07
N PHE A 144 7.85 11.44 6.00
CA PHE A 144 9.29 11.15 5.97
C PHE A 144 9.84 11.09 4.54
N SER A 145 11.16 11.24 4.42
CA SER A 145 11.93 11.01 3.20
C SER A 145 12.76 9.72 3.31
N ASN A 146 12.87 8.99 2.21
CA ASN A 146 13.63 7.74 2.05
C ASN A 146 14.39 7.75 0.71
N GLU A 147 15.25 8.75 0.53
CA GLU A 147 16.02 9.00 -0.70
C GLU A 147 16.80 7.78 -1.21
N ASP A 148 17.31 6.96 -0.30
CA ASP A 148 18.07 5.75 -0.61
C ASP A 148 17.17 4.56 -1.05
N LYS A 149 15.84 4.74 -1.02
CA LYS A 149 14.81 3.72 -1.32
C LYS A 149 15.03 2.43 -0.54
N GLY A 150 15.50 2.57 0.70
CA GLY A 150 15.74 1.45 1.61
C GLY A 150 14.43 0.75 1.94
N LYS A 151 14.45 -0.58 2.06
CA LYS A 151 13.32 -1.36 2.57
C LYS A 151 13.30 -1.24 4.10
N ILE A 152 12.35 -0.47 4.62
CA ILE A 152 12.29 -0.06 6.02
C ILE A 152 10.94 -0.40 6.64
N VAL A 153 10.92 -0.44 7.97
CA VAL A 153 9.72 -0.46 8.80
C VAL A 153 9.79 0.70 9.78
N ILE A 154 8.80 1.59 9.71
CA ILE A 154 8.63 2.67 10.68
C ILE A 154 7.70 2.16 11.77
N VAL A 155 8.22 2.05 12.98
CA VAL A 155 7.51 1.49 14.12
C VAL A 155 7.01 2.64 14.99
N THR A 156 5.70 2.70 15.23
CA THR A 156 5.09 3.65 16.16
C THR A 156 4.76 2.95 17.46
N LEU A 157 5.20 3.56 18.54
CA LEU A 157 5.03 3.12 19.92
C LEU A 157 4.16 4.13 20.67
N LEU A 158 3.37 3.62 21.61
CA LEU A 158 2.63 4.39 22.58
C LEU A 158 3.07 3.95 23.97
N TYR A 159 3.37 4.89 24.85
CA TYR A 159 3.76 4.59 26.22
C TYR A 159 2.53 4.27 27.07
N ASP A 160 2.56 3.14 27.78
CA ASP A 160 1.58 2.79 28.81
C ASP A 160 2.12 3.24 30.18
N PRO A 161 1.53 4.28 30.81
CA PRO A 161 2.01 4.75 32.10
C PRO A 161 1.72 3.79 33.27
N ALA A 162 0.71 2.92 33.14
CA ALA A 162 0.35 1.95 34.18
C ALA A 162 1.32 0.75 34.17
N ALA A 163 1.63 0.23 32.98
CA ALA A 163 2.58 -0.88 32.82
C ALA A 163 4.05 -0.41 32.75
N ARG A 164 4.30 0.89 32.58
CA ARG A 164 5.63 1.51 32.40
C ARG A 164 6.40 0.93 31.21
N GLU A 165 5.69 0.64 30.13
CA GLU A 165 6.26 0.02 28.93
C GLU A 165 5.80 0.71 27.65
N TRP A 166 6.54 0.50 26.57
CA TRP A 166 6.17 0.95 25.24
C TRP A 166 5.43 -0.16 24.50
N ARG A 167 4.19 0.09 24.08
CA ARG A 167 3.42 -0.82 23.24
C ARG A 167 3.53 -0.44 21.77
N ASN A 168 3.72 -1.43 20.91
CA ASN A 168 3.65 -1.25 19.46
C ASN A 168 2.19 -0.99 19.06
N VAL A 169 1.94 0.13 18.38
CA VAL A 169 0.62 0.50 17.88
C VAL A 169 0.54 0.52 16.35
N ASN A 170 1.67 0.58 15.66
CA ASN A 170 1.71 0.51 14.21
C ASN A 170 3.08 0.08 13.67
N ASN A 171 3.06 -0.64 12.55
CA ASN A 171 4.25 -0.95 11.75
C ASN A 171 3.98 -0.57 10.29
N PHE A 172 4.63 0.49 9.80
CA PHE A 172 4.48 0.94 8.43
C PHE A 172 5.66 0.46 7.57
N TYR A 173 5.38 -0.42 6.60
CA TYR A 173 6.37 -0.98 5.68
C TYR A 173 6.52 -0.06 4.47
N TYR A 174 7.75 0.33 4.13
CA TYR A 174 7.97 1.26 3.04
C TYR A 174 9.27 0.98 2.27
N GLY A 175 9.32 1.43 1.01
CA GLY A 175 10.46 1.18 0.15
C GLY A 175 10.54 2.02 -1.12
N LEU A 176 9.82 3.15 -1.16
CA LEU A 176 9.92 4.17 -2.21
C LEU A 176 10.62 5.41 -1.63
N ASP A 177 10.64 6.53 -2.36
CA ASP A 177 11.44 7.72 -2.10
C ASP A 177 10.94 8.61 -0.95
N SER A 178 9.63 8.74 -0.73
CA SER A 178 9.08 9.53 0.38
C SER A 178 7.64 9.11 0.69
N GLY A 179 7.27 9.10 1.96
CA GLY A 179 5.98 8.54 2.37
C GLY A 179 5.26 9.36 3.42
N LYS A 180 3.95 9.12 3.52
CA LYS A 180 3.10 9.58 4.61
C LYS A 180 2.19 8.43 5.06
N PHE A 181 1.92 8.35 6.35
CA PHE A 181 0.91 7.44 6.89
C PHE A 181 0.28 8.02 8.16
N THR A 182 -0.92 7.55 8.48
CA THR A 182 -1.64 7.94 9.71
C THR A 182 -1.83 6.72 10.60
N VAL A 183 -1.46 6.83 11.88
CA VAL A 183 -1.76 5.83 12.91
C VAL A 183 -3.10 6.18 13.52
N ARG A 184 -4.03 5.22 13.58
CA ARG A 184 -5.45 5.43 13.96
C ARG A 184 -5.82 4.68 15.24
N GLY A 185 -7.06 4.89 15.71
CA GLY A 185 -7.63 4.20 16.87
C GLY A 185 -7.09 4.67 18.21
N LEU A 186 -6.50 5.87 18.25
CA LEU A 186 -5.91 6.46 19.43
C LEU A 186 -6.90 7.40 20.12
N GLN A 187 -6.89 7.38 21.45
CA GLN A 187 -7.77 8.21 22.27
C GLN A 187 -7.37 9.69 22.20
N PRO A 188 -8.32 10.64 22.27
CA PRO A 188 -8.05 12.08 22.16
C PRO A 188 -7.54 12.69 23.47
N VAL A 189 -6.52 12.07 24.05
CA VAL A 189 -5.88 12.51 25.29
C VAL A 189 -4.38 12.63 25.06
N LYS A 190 -3.75 13.58 25.75
CA LYS A 190 -2.31 13.81 25.67
C LYS A 190 -1.57 12.54 26.06
N GLN A 191 -0.76 12.01 25.15
CA GLN A 191 -0.06 10.73 25.29
C GLN A 191 1.39 10.86 24.83
N GLN A 192 2.24 9.94 25.32
CA GLN A 192 3.63 9.84 24.91
C GLN A 192 3.80 8.80 23.82
N PHE A 193 4.44 9.21 22.72
CA PHE A 193 4.70 8.39 21.55
C PHE A 193 6.20 8.23 21.32
N GLY A 194 6.55 7.12 20.66
CA GLY A 194 7.89 6.80 20.24
C GLY A 194 7.87 6.36 18.77
N ILE A 195 8.82 6.83 17.95
CA ILE A 195 9.00 6.34 16.58
C ILE A 195 10.45 5.94 16.38
N TYR A 196 10.67 4.72 15.90
CA TYR A 196 11.98 4.28 15.43
C TYR A 196 11.85 3.57 14.08
N ILE A 197 12.93 3.55 13.32
CA ILE A 197 12.99 2.91 12.01
C ILE A 197 13.88 1.68 12.15
N ARG A 198 13.45 0.58 11.55
CA ARG A 198 14.28 -0.62 11.39
C ARG A 198 14.34 -1.06 9.94
N ASP A 199 15.41 -1.73 9.57
CA ASP A 199 15.53 -2.39 8.26
C ASP A 199 15.27 -3.90 8.36
N ARG A 200 15.44 -4.61 7.24
CA ARG A 200 15.25 -6.07 7.16
C ARG A 200 16.34 -6.88 7.86
N TRP A 201 17.43 -6.24 8.28
CA TRP A 201 18.56 -6.84 9.00
C TRP A 201 18.51 -6.57 10.51
N ASP A 202 17.41 -5.97 10.98
CA ASP A 202 17.18 -5.54 12.37
C ASP A 202 18.11 -4.43 12.87
N ASN A 203 18.75 -3.69 11.95
CA ASN A 203 19.38 -2.42 12.33
C ASN A 203 18.29 -1.42 12.70
N LYS A 204 18.49 -0.68 13.79
CA LYS A 204 17.50 0.26 14.35
C LYS A 204 18.09 1.66 14.45
N SER A 205 17.25 2.67 14.18
CA SER A 205 17.56 4.04 14.57
C SER A 205 17.39 4.22 16.09
N ASP A 206 17.77 5.39 16.59
CA ASP A 206 17.25 5.86 17.88
C ASP A 206 15.72 6.06 17.83
N THR A 207 15.10 6.29 18.98
CA THR A 207 13.65 6.50 19.10
C THR A 207 13.33 7.98 19.28
N LEU A 208 12.60 8.56 18.33
CA LEU A 208 12.02 9.89 18.45
C LEU A 208 10.88 9.82 19.46
N ARG A 209 11.02 10.49 20.61
CA ARG A 209 9.98 10.55 21.65
C ARG A 209 9.33 11.92 21.65
N PHE A 210 8.01 11.95 21.75
CA PHE A 210 7.23 13.19 21.74
C PHE A 210 5.89 12.99 22.45
N GLU A 211 5.24 14.11 22.78
CA GLU A 211 3.88 14.12 23.30
C GLU A 211 2.93 14.74 22.27
N LEU A 212 1.75 14.15 22.14
CA LEU A 212 0.75 14.58 21.16
C LEU A 212 -0.66 14.26 21.68
N THR A 213 -1.65 15.06 21.28
CA THR A 213 -3.06 14.81 21.58
C THR A 213 -3.81 14.49 20.29
N PRO A 214 -4.16 13.22 20.03
CA PRO A 214 -4.94 12.87 18.85
C PRO A 214 -6.24 13.69 18.77
N ILE A 215 -6.63 14.08 17.55
CA ILE A 215 -7.87 14.81 17.35
C ILE A 215 -9.01 13.79 17.47
N TYR A 216 -10.01 14.05 18.32
CA TYR A 216 -11.16 13.14 18.47
C TYR A 216 -11.83 12.86 17.12
N GLU A 217 -12.21 11.61 16.86
CA GLU A 217 -13.15 11.23 15.80
C GLU A 217 -13.98 10.02 16.25
N GLU A 218 -15.16 9.88 15.68
CA GLU A 218 -16.02 8.69 15.80
C GLU A 218 -16.64 8.35 14.44
N GLU A 219 -17.01 7.08 14.23
CA GLU A 219 -17.83 6.71 13.07
C GLU A 219 -19.22 7.29 13.27
N LEU A 220 -19.73 8.00 12.27
CA LEU A 220 -21.08 8.54 12.33
C LEU A 220 -22.10 7.39 12.24
N ASP A 221 -23.13 7.48 13.07
CA ASP A 221 -24.19 6.49 13.16
C ASP A 221 -25.03 6.44 11.87
N LYS A 222 -24.79 5.40 11.06
CA LYS A 222 -25.46 5.17 9.77
C LYS A 222 -26.98 5.04 9.89
N SER A 223 -27.51 4.69 11.06
CA SER A 223 -28.97 4.63 11.26
C SER A 223 -29.65 6.00 11.17
N LYS A 224 -28.87 7.08 11.27
CA LYS A 224 -29.34 8.47 11.12
C LYS A 224 -29.22 8.98 9.69
N PHE A 225 -28.54 8.24 8.81
CA PHE A 225 -28.36 8.66 7.42
C PHE A 225 -29.67 8.48 6.66
N ALA A 226 -29.98 9.46 5.81
CA ALA A 226 -31.16 9.41 4.96
C ALA A 226 -30.88 10.02 3.59
N SER A 227 -31.47 9.44 2.55
CA SER A 227 -31.47 10.06 1.23
C SER A 227 -32.17 11.42 1.23
N ALA A 228 -31.52 12.41 0.63
CA ALA A 228 -32.12 13.72 0.38
C ALA A 228 -32.63 13.89 -1.07
N MET A 229 -32.49 12.89 -1.95
CA MET A 229 -32.91 12.96 -3.37
C MET A 229 -34.42 13.22 -3.58
N LYS A 230 -35.25 12.94 -2.57
CA LYS A 230 -36.71 13.22 -2.65
C LYS A 230 -37.09 14.58 -2.06
N LYS A 231 -36.13 15.32 -1.51
CA LYS A 231 -36.36 16.65 -0.93
C LYS A 231 -36.35 17.75 -2.00
N LYS A 232 -35.83 17.47 -3.20
CA LYS A 232 -35.74 18.40 -4.32
C LYS A 232 -35.05 19.71 -3.94
N TYR A 233 -33.95 19.61 -3.20
CA TYR A 233 -33.11 20.76 -2.90
C TYR A 233 -32.47 21.28 -4.19
N PRO A 234 -32.22 22.59 -4.32
CA PRO A 234 -31.56 23.13 -5.50
C PRO A 234 -30.13 22.58 -5.60
N ILE A 235 -29.75 22.14 -6.81
CA ILE A 235 -28.48 21.48 -7.08
C ILE A 235 -27.46 22.51 -7.61
N PRO A 236 -26.29 22.66 -6.98
CA PRO A 236 -25.22 23.50 -7.49
C PRO A 236 -24.79 23.09 -8.91
N GLN A 237 -24.89 24.01 -9.86
CA GLN A 237 -24.42 23.83 -11.24
C GLN A 237 -22.96 24.31 -11.36
N VAL A 238 -22.08 23.72 -10.56
CA VAL A 238 -20.65 24.06 -10.51
C VAL A 238 -19.84 23.02 -11.29
N ALA A 239 -18.85 23.48 -12.05
CA ALA A 239 -17.97 22.62 -12.83
C ALA A 239 -17.25 21.54 -11.97
N PRO A 240 -16.95 20.34 -12.52
CA PRO A 240 -17.31 19.89 -13.87
C PRO A 240 -18.82 19.76 -14.06
N LEU A 241 -19.30 20.12 -15.25
CA LEU A 241 -20.70 20.01 -15.68
C LEU A 241 -20.84 18.84 -16.66
N PRO A 242 -22.07 18.35 -16.92
CA PRO A 242 -22.29 17.38 -17.98
C PRO A 242 -21.72 17.85 -19.31
N LYS A 243 -21.07 16.93 -20.04
CA LYS A 243 -20.43 17.24 -21.32
C LYS A 243 -21.45 17.48 -22.43
N THR A 244 -22.65 16.92 -22.33
CA THR A 244 -23.73 17.19 -23.28
C THR A 244 -24.18 18.65 -23.13
N PRO A 245 -24.13 19.45 -24.22
CA PRO A 245 -24.49 20.87 -24.14
C PRO A 245 -25.91 21.09 -23.62
N GLY A 246 -26.04 21.97 -22.62
CA GLY A 246 -27.33 22.35 -22.04
C GLY A 246 -27.88 21.37 -21.00
N VAL A 247 -27.21 20.25 -20.73
CA VAL A 247 -27.60 19.32 -19.67
C VAL A 247 -27.08 19.83 -18.32
N GLN A 248 -27.97 19.83 -17.32
CA GLN A 248 -27.68 20.21 -15.95
C GLN A 248 -27.30 19.00 -15.11
N ILE A 249 -26.55 19.22 -14.03
CA ILE A 249 -26.36 18.23 -12.97
C ILE A 249 -27.72 17.96 -12.33
N VAL A 250 -28.07 16.69 -12.21
CA VAL A 250 -29.35 16.23 -11.63
C VAL A 250 -29.13 15.17 -10.55
N GLU A 251 -30.14 14.98 -9.72
CA GLU A 251 -30.26 13.79 -8.87
C GLU A 251 -30.61 12.58 -9.77
N PRO A 252 -29.84 11.48 -9.70
CA PRO A 252 -30.10 10.32 -10.53
C PRO A 252 -31.28 9.50 -10.00
N GLY A 253 -31.93 8.75 -10.89
CA GLY A 253 -32.78 7.63 -10.45
C GLY A 253 -31.94 6.47 -9.96
N ASN A 254 -32.54 5.52 -9.25
CA ASN A 254 -31.87 4.32 -8.77
C ASN A 254 -32.57 3.05 -9.25
N LEU A 255 -31.82 1.95 -9.36
CA LEU A 255 -32.42 0.63 -9.61
C LEU A 255 -33.21 0.20 -8.37
N SER A 256 -34.39 -0.40 -8.57
CA SER A 256 -35.27 -0.81 -7.47
C SER A 256 -34.66 -1.88 -6.56
N SER A 257 -33.79 -2.73 -7.11
CA SER A 257 -33.07 -3.77 -6.37
C SER A 257 -31.83 -3.26 -5.62
N TRP A 258 -31.41 -2.02 -5.87
CA TRP A 258 -30.19 -1.39 -5.31
C TRP A 258 -30.51 0.04 -4.86
N PRO A 259 -31.40 0.20 -3.84
CA PRO A 259 -31.82 1.49 -3.35
C PRO A 259 -30.66 2.23 -2.67
N ILE A 260 -30.77 3.55 -2.60
CA ILE A 260 -29.72 4.41 -2.01
C ILE A 260 -29.41 4.07 -0.55
N ASP A 261 -30.40 3.63 0.23
CA ASP A 261 -30.19 3.29 1.64
C ASP A 261 -29.25 2.07 1.81
N ASN A 262 -29.06 1.25 0.75
CA ASN A 262 -28.07 0.18 0.77
C ASN A 262 -26.64 0.70 0.71
N MET A 263 -26.42 1.98 0.38
CA MET A 263 -25.07 2.56 0.39
C MET A 263 -24.50 2.66 1.82
N TRP A 264 -25.30 2.54 2.87
CA TRP A 264 -24.86 2.62 4.27
C TRP A 264 -25.55 1.57 5.15
N ASN A 265 -25.83 0.38 4.62
CA ASN A 265 -26.56 -0.68 5.34
C ASN A 265 -25.64 -1.65 6.13
N GLY A 266 -24.33 -1.50 6.00
CA GLY A 266 -23.33 -2.34 6.65
C GLY A 266 -22.97 -3.61 5.87
N ILE A 267 -23.39 -3.76 4.62
CA ILE A 267 -23.18 -4.97 3.82
C ILE A 267 -22.21 -4.67 2.66
N ILE A 268 -21.04 -5.30 2.72
CA ILE A 268 -20.01 -5.19 1.70
C ILE A 268 -20.07 -6.43 0.79
N GLY A 269 -20.29 -6.24 -0.50
CA GLY A 269 -20.42 -7.36 -1.42
C GLY A 269 -20.81 -6.98 -2.86
N ASN A 270 -21.54 -7.90 -3.49
CA ASN A 270 -22.16 -7.69 -4.79
C ASN A 270 -23.58 -7.13 -4.60
N GLU A 271 -23.69 -6.08 -3.80
CA GLU A 271 -24.92 -5.36 -3.45
C GLU A 271 -24.57 -3.88 -3.16
N GLY A 272 -25.55 -3.05 -2.83
CA GLY A 272 -25.35 -1.64 -2.52
C GLY A 272 -26.34 -0.71 -3.22
N TYR A 273 -25.91 0.53 -3.45
CA TYR A 273 -26.63 1.50 -4.25
C TYR A 273 -26.22 1.42 -5.73
N HIS A 274 -27.18 1.52 -6.66
CA HIS A 274 -26.92 1.59 -8.09
C HIS A 274 -27.84 2.62 -8.75
N THR A 275 -27.28 3.58 -9.48
CA THR A 275 -28.07 4.54 -10.25
C THR A 275 -28.73 3.86 -11.46
N THR A 276 -29.74 4.47 -12.07
CA THR A 276 -30.10 4.08 -13.44
C THR A 276 -28.91 4.26 -14.38
N GLU A 277 -28.79 3.39 -15.39
CA GLU A 277 -27.66 3.38 -16.32
C GLU A 277 -27.77 4.44 -17.42
N ASN A 278 -26.64 4.69 -18.09
CA ASN A 278 -26.51 5.55 -19.28
C ASN A 278 -27.07 6.97 -19.04
N LYS A 279 -26.64 7.60 -17.94
CA LYS A 279 -26.99 8.98 -17.60
C LYS A 279 -25.81 9.89 -17.82
N ASP A 280 -26.08 11.10 -18.29
CA ASP A 280 -25.08 12.17 -18.31
C ASP A 280 -24.49 12.35 -16.90
N VAL A 281 -23.17 12.33 -16.83
CA VAL A 281 -22.40 12.58 -15.62
C VAL A 281 -21.70 13.94 -15.72
N PRO A 282 -21.51 14.69 -14.62
CA PRO A 282 -21.75 14.30 -13.23
C PRO A 282 -23.21 14.29 -12.78
N VAL A 283 -23.49 13.47 -11.76
CA VAL A 283 -24.78 13.42 -11.03
C VAL A 283 -24.59 13.77 -9.55
N TRP A 284 -25.65 14.28 -8.91
CA TRP A 284 -25.62 14.78 -7.54
C TRP A 284 -26.43 13.90 -6.59
N ILE A 285 -25.80 13.33 -5.57
CA ILE A 285 -26.44 12.41 -4.63
C ILE A 285 -26.34 12.98 -3.21
N PRO A 286 -27.36 13.73 -2.75
CA PRO A 286 -27.36 14.33 -1.42
C PRO A 286 -27.82 13.35 -0.34
N ILE A 287 -27.18 13.43 0.82
CA ILE A 287 -27.38 12.58 2.00
C ILE A 287 -27.50 13.48 3.23
N ASP A 288 -28.55 13.30 4.03
CA ASP A 288 -28.64 13.86 5.38
C ASP A 288 -27.90 12.91 6.33
N LEU A 289 -26.86 13.38 7.01
CA LEU A 289 -26.13 12.57 8.01
C LEU A 289 -26.92 12.43 9.33
N GLY A 290 -28.01 13.18 9.49
CA GLY A 290 -28.84 13.25 10.70
C GLY A 290 -28.15 13.95 11.88
N VAL A 291 -26.85 14.21 11.78
CA VAL A 291 -26.04 14.95 12.76
C VAL A 291 -25.18 15.98 12.04
N LYS A 292 -24.88 17.09 12.72
CA LYS A 292 -23.88 18.05 12.26
C LYS A 292 -22.50 17.61 12.73
N ALA A 293 -21.55 17.42 11.82
CA ALA A 293 -20.20 16.98 12.15
C ALA A 293 -19.12 17.66 11.30
N VAL A 294 -17.92 17.83 11.87
CA VAL A 294 -16.71 18.05 11.08
C VAL A 294 -16.23 16.69 10.60
N ILE A 295 -16.38 16.41 9.30
CA ILE A 295 -15.99 15.13 8.72
C ILE A 295 -14.46 15.06 8.70
N SER A 296 -13.89 14.00 9.25
CA SER A 296 -12.45 13.74 9.26
C SER A 296 -12.02 12.91 8.06
N ARG A 297 -12.84 11.91 7.70
CA ARG A 297 -12.58 10.97 6.61
C ARG A 297 -13.85 10.24 6.24
N TYR A 298 -13.80 9.60 5.07
CA TYR A 298 -14.79 8.62 4.66
C TYR A 298 -14.08 7.43 4.02
N LYS A 299 -14.80 6.31 3.99
CA LYS A 299 -14.33 5.07 3.39
C LYS A 299 -15.42 4.53 2.50
N ILE A 300 -15.05 4.14 1.29
CA ILE A 300 -15.96 3.52 0.33
C ILE A 300 -15.54 2.08 0.06
N TRP A 301 -16.53 1.23 -0.13
CA TRP A 301 -16.35 -0.10 -0.66
C TRP A 301 -17.00 -0.16 -2.03
N GLN A 302 -16.18 -0.57 -3.00
CA GLN A 302 -16.63 -0.90 -4.34
C GLN A 302 -17.56 -2.11 -4.29
N ARG A 303 -18.42 -2.24 -5.30
CA ARG A 303 -19.07 -3.51 -5.61
C ARG A 303 -18.01 -4.57 -5.88
N GLN A 304 -18.11 -5.67 -5.16
CA GLN A 304 -17.08 -6.70 -5.08
C GLN A 304 -17.10 -7.68 -6.27
N ALA A 305 -16.22 -8.70 -6.20
CA ALA A 305 -16.08 -9.76 -7.20
C ALA A 305 -15.66 -9.25 -8.59
N ALA A 306 -16.36 -9.64 -9.66
CA ALA A 306 -16.00 -9.31 -11.04
C ALA A 306 -16.08 -7.82 -11.40
N TYR A 307 -16.59 -6.99 -10.49
CA TYR A 307 -16.81 -5.56 -10.71
C TYR A 307 -15.74 -4.66 -10.11
N ILE A 308 -14.83 -5.19 -9.28
CA ILE A 308 -13.74 -4.41 -8.66
C ILE A 308 -12.94 -3.66 -9.73
N TYR A 309 -12.78 -2.35 -9.54
CA TYR A 309 -12.18 -1.39 -10.49
C TYR A 309 -12.81 -1.48 -11.91
N ASN A 310 -14.12 -1.68 -11.99
CA ASN A 310 -14.83 -1.87 -13.25
C ASN A 310 -16.32 -1.45 -13.14
N HIS A 311 -17.01 -1.40 -14.27
CA HIS A 311 -18.44 -1.00 -14.37
C HIS A 311 -18.66 0.39 -13.74
N GLY A 312 -19.84 0.62 -13.16
CA GLY A 312 -20.14 1.83 -12.37
C GLY A 312 -19.42 1.98 -11.02
N ASN A 313 -18.37 1.20 -10.69
CA ASN A 313 -17.61 1.52 -9.47
C ASN A 313 -16.97 2.91 -9.63
N PRO A 314 -16.93 3.74 -8.58
CA PRO A 314 -16.50 5.12 -8.69
C PRO A 314 -15.02 5.22 -9.09
N HIS A 315 -14.72 6.13 -10.01
CA HIS A 315 -13.36 6.49 -10.39
C HIS A 315 -13.06 7.93 -9.94
N GLU A 316 -13.87 8.92 -10.32
CA GLU A 316 -13.69 10.31 -9.88
C GLU A 316 -14.97 10.88 -9.23
N TRP A 317 -14.82 11.64 -8.15
CA TRP A 317 -15.95 12.32 -7.47
C TRP A 317 -15.50 13.53 -6.66
N GLU A 318 -16.47 14.41 -6.37
CA GLU A 318 -16.33 15.46 -5.36
C GLU A 318 -17.28 15.19 -4.19
N LEU A 319 -16.79 15.41 -2.97
CA LEU A 319 -17.63 15.44 -1.78
C LEU A 319 -17.94 16.90 -1.42
N TRP A 320 -19.23 17.21 -1.28
CA TRP A 320 -19.70 18.54 -0.92
C TRP A 320 -20.46 18.50 0.40
N GLY A 321 -20.58 19.63 1.09
CA GLY A 321 -21.35 19.72 2.33
C GLY A 321 -22.04 21.05 2.55
N THR A 322 -23.10 21.03 3.36
CA THR A 322 -23.85 22.22 3.77
C THR A 322 -24.61 21.99 5.09
N ASN A 323 -25.08 23.07 5.69
CA ASN A 323 -26.11 23.04 6.74
C ASN A 323 -27.47 23.60 6.26
N THR A 324 -27.53 24.18 5.07
CA THR A 324 -28.70 24.90 4.53
C THR A 324 -28.98 24.44 3.10
N PRO A 325 -29.37 23.17 2.89
CA PRO A 325 -29.47 22.59 1.54
C PRO A 325 -30.49 23.29 0.63
N THR A 326 -31.40 24.09 1.19
CA THR A 326 -32.34 24.95 0.44
C THR A 326 -31.67 26.14 -0.26
N ASP A 327 -30.46 26.52 0.16
CA ASP A 327 -29.66 27.56 -0.51
C ASP A 327 -28.58 26.89 -1.37
N VAL A 328 -28.71 27.04 -2.68
CA VAL A 328 -27.80 26.46 -3.68
C VAL A 328 -26.36 26.95 -3.51
N ASN A 329 -26.16 28.15 -2.99
CA ASN A 329 -24.83 28.74 -2.85
C ASN A 329 -24.14 28.37 -1.53
N SER A 330 -24.84 27.66 -0.64
CA SER A 330 -24.31 27.26 0.66
C SER A 330 -23.44 25.99 0.63
N TRP A 331 -23.45 25.27 -0.50
CA TRP A 331 -22.66 24.07 -0.67
C TRP A 331 -21.19 24.41 -0.83
N VAL A 332 -20.36 23.79 0.01
CA VAL A 332 -18.91 23.92 -0.05
C VAL A 332 -18.28 22.59 -0.42
N LYS A 333 -17.29 22.62 -1.30
CA LYS A 333 -16.51 21.43 -1.65
C LYS A 333 -15.64 21.05 -0.46
N LEU A 334 -15.79 19.82 0.01
CA LEU A 334 -15.03 19.24 1.12
C LEU A 334 -13.84 18.43 0.63
N ASP A 335 -14.01 17.73 -0.50
CA ASP A 335 -12.99 16.85 -1.06
C ASP A 335 -13.17 16.65 -2.57
N HIS A 336 -12.10 16.23 -3.24
CA HIS A 336 -12.08 15.81 -4.65
C HIS A 336 -11.06 14.68 -4.80
N GLN A 337 -11.52 13.53 -5.30
CA GLN A 337 -10.71 12.33 -5.36
C GLN A 337 -10.81 11.65 -6.72
N VAL A 338 -9.68 11.07 -7.12
CA VAL A 338 -9.57 10.08 -8.19
C VAL A 338 -9.10 8.80 -7.53
N MET A 339 -9.89 7.74 -7.66
CA MET A 339 -9.55 6.43 -7.15
C MET A 339 -8.41 5.84 -7.96
N GLU A 340 -7.32 5.52 -7.28
CA GLU A 340 -6.22 4.78 -7.87
C GLU A 340 -6.45 3.28 -7.73
N LYS A 341 -6.12 2.56 -8.81
CA LYS A 341 -6.03 1.11 -8.81
C LYS A 341 -4.58 0.72 -8.46
N PRO A 342 -4.32 0.04 -7.33
CA PRO A 342 -2.97 -0.21 -6.83
C PRO A 342 -2.00 -0.79 -7.86
N SER A 343 -2.45 -1.76 -8.66
CA SER A 343 -1.58 -2.42 -9.63
C SER A 343 -1.31 -1.61 -10.90
N GLY A 344 -2.13 -0.60 -11.20
CA GLY A 344 -2.14 0.07 -12.50
C GLY A 344 -2.47 -0.84 -13.70
N LEU A 345 -2.91 -2.09 -13.47
CA LEU A 345 -3.25 -3.01 -14.56
C LEU A 345 -4.48 -2.53 -15.35
N PRO A 346 -4.61 -2.92 -16.63
CA PRO A 346 -5.77 -2.57 -17.45
C PRO A 346 -7.12 -2.99 -16.81
N LEU A 347 -8.19 -2.31 -17.23
CA LEU A 347 -9.57 -2.67 -16.85
C LEU A 347 -9.85 -4.15 -17.18
N GLY A 348 -10.56 -4.82 -16.28
CA GLY A 348 -10.88 -6.25 -16.40
C GLY A 348 -9.78 -7.21 -15.92
N GLN A 349 -8.62 -6.71 -15.49
CA GLN A 349 -7.56 -7.52 -14.87
C GLN A 349 -7.26 -7.02 -13.46
N ASN A 350 -7.41 -7.85 -12.44
CA ASN A 350 -7.10 -7.48 -11.06
C ASN A 350 -5.98 -8.37 -10.50
N SER A 351 -5.00 -7.75 -9.88
CA SER A 351 -3.99 -8.42 -9.05
C SER A 351 -4.57 -8.75 -7.66
N ASN A 352 -3.84 -9.52 -6.86
CA ASN A 352 -4.24 -9.75 -5.47
C ASN A 352 -4.26 -8.45 -4.66
N GLU A 353 -3.35 -7.51 -4.92
CA GLU A 353 -3.32 -6.21 -4.23
C GLU A 353 -4.59 -5.40 -4.52
N ASP A 354 -5.09 -5.43 -5.76
CA ASP A 354 -6.34 -4.78 -6.13
C ASP A 354 -7.55 -5.41 -5.40
N ILE A 355 -7.58 -6.75 -5.34
CA ILE A 355 -8.66 -7.49 -4.67
C ILE A 355 -8.66 -7.18 -3.16
N ASP A 356 -7.49 -7.22 -2.53
CA ASP A 356 -7.32 -6.95 -1.11
C ASP A 356 -7.69 -5.48 -0.77
N ALA A 357 -7.27 -4.52 -1.61
CA ALA A 357 -7.62 -3.11 -1.44
C ALA A 357 -9.14 -2.88 -1.56
N ALA A 358 -9.79 -3.48 -2.55
CA ALA A 358 -11.24 -3.36 -2.73
C ALA A 358 -12.04 -4.04 -1.61
N ALA A 359 -11.59 -5.19 -1.12
CA ALA A 359 -12.22 -5.88 0.01
C ALA A 359 -12.04 -5.11 1.32
N ALA A 360 -10.85 -4.54 1.53
CA ALA A 360 -10.56 -3.69 2.69
C ALA A 360 -11.35 -2.37 2.64
N GLY A 361 -11.67 -1.86 1.45
CA GLY A 361 -12.26 -0.55 1.21
C GLY A 361 -11.21 0.56 1.19
N GLN A 362 -11.51 1.65 0.49
CA GLN A 362 -10.57 2.76 0.25
C GLN A 362 -10.97 3.98 1.07
N GLU A 363 -10.02 4.48 1.85
CA GLU A 363 -10.20 5.58 2.79
C GLU A 363 -9.63 6.90 2.23
N TYR A 364 -10.35 7.98 2.48
CA TYR A 364 -10.03 9.33 2.02
C TYR A 364 -10.11 10.30 3.22
N GLU A 365 -8.99 10.93 3.54
CA GLU A 365 -8.88 11.92 4.62
C GLU A 365 -9.26 13.32 4.12
N LEU A 366 -10.10 14.02 4.88
CA LEU A 366 -10.37 15.44 4.63
C LEU A 366 -9.30 16.32 5.29
N PRO A 367 -9.00 17.50 4.71
CA PRO A 367 -8.12 18.47 5.33
C PRO A 367 -8.61 18.91 6.72
N ILE A 368 -7.66 19.12 7.65
CA ILE A 368 -7.96 19.73 8.94
C ILE A 368 -8.54 21.14 8.70
N GLY A 369 -9.60 21.47 9.44
CA GLY A 369 -10.29 22.77 9.30
C GLY A 369 -11.49 22.73 8.36
N ALA A 370 -11.89 21.57 7.85
CA ALA A 370 -13.15 21.40 7.14
C ALA A 370 -14.34 21.92 7.99
N PRO A 371 -15.32 22.60 7.37
CA PRO A 371 -16.46 23.12 8.09
C PRO A 371 -17.35 21.98 8.61
N ALA A 372 -18.06 22.23 9.71
CA ALA A 372 -19.05 21.30 10.23
C ALA A 372 -20.31 21.33 9.35
N VAL A 373 -20.73 20.18 8.83
CA VAL A 373 -21.90 20.04 7.94
C VAL A 373 -22.84 18.95 8.43
N ARG A 374 -24.12 19.05 8.06
CA ARG A 374 -25.12 18.00 8.31
C ARG A 374 -25.49 17.27 7.02
N TYR A 375 -25.59 18.01 5.92
CA TYR A 375 -25.87 17.44 4.61
C TYR A 375 -24.56 17.32 3.87
N ILE A 376 -24.36 16.17 3.24
CA ILE A 376 -23.31 15.98 2.25
C ILE A 376 -23.93 15.70 0.89
N ALA A 377 -23.13 15.85 -0.16
CA ALA A 377 -23.49 15.34 -1.46
C ALA A 377 -22.28 14.71 -2.15
N TRP A 378 -22.51 13.51 -2.66
CA TRP A 378 -21.60 12.85 -3.58
C TRP A 378 -21.90 13.35 -4.99
N LYS A 379 -20.98 14.15 -5.54
CA LYS A 379 -21.02 14.52 -6.95
C LYS A 379 -20.17 13.50 -7.72
N HIS A 380 -20.84 12.53 -8.30
CA HIS A 380 -20.20 11.46 -9.07
C HIS A 380 -19.75 12.02 -10.42
N ILE A 381 -18.45 12.06 -10.70
CA ILE A 381 -17.91 12.59 -11.95
C ILE A 381 -17.85 11.48 -13.00
N ASP A 382 -17.23 10.35 -12.68
CA ASP A 382 -17.16 9.21 -13.58
C ASP A 382 -16.91 7.89 -12.86
N SER A 383 -16.99 6.80 -13.62
CA SER A 383 -16.81 5.43 -13.13
C SER A 383 -15.75 4.70 -13.95
N TRP A 384 -15.23 3.60 -13.41
CA TRP A 384 -14.16 2.84 -14.07
C TRP A 384 -14.50 2.36 -15.49
N ALA A 385 -15.76 2.04 -15.80
CA ALA A 385 -16.16 1.67 -17.17
C ALA A 385 -16.39 2.86 -18.13
N ALA A 386 -16.37 4.09 -17.62
CA ALA A 386 -16.66 5.30 -18.38
C ALA A 386 -15.82 6.48 -17.89
N VAL A 387 -14.51 6.27 -17.71
CA VAL A 387 -13.56 7.33 -17.30
C VAL A 387 -13.59 8.45 -18.32
N ASP A 388 -13.79 9.68 -17.85
CA ASP A 388 -14.00 10.88 -18.67
C ASP A 388 -15.17 10.74 -19.68
N GLY A 389 -16.10 9.83 -19.42
CA GLY A 389 -17.26 9.55 -20.26
C GLY A 389 -18.30 10.67 -20.25
N ILE A 390 -19.11 10.75 -21.31
CA ILE A 390 -20.29 11.63 -21.34
C ILE A 390 -21.42 11.01 -20.49
N ILE A 391 -21.62 9.71 -20.66
CA ILE A 391 -22.63 8.92 -19.97
C ILE A 391 -21.97 7.89 -19.05
N GLY A 392 -22.61 7.60 -17.93
CA GLY A 392 -22.18 6.58 -16.99
C GLY A 392 -23.25 6.23 -15.97
N HIS A 393 -22.80 5.58 -14.90
CA HIS A 393 -23.58 5.20 -13.75
C HIS A 393 -22.67 4.99 -12.55
N LEU A 394 -23.28 4.92 -11.37
CA LEU A 394 -22.59 4.65 -10.12
C LEU A 394 -23.16 3.40 -9.47
N HIS A 395 -22.29 2.59 -8.90
CA HIS A 395 -22.63 1.75 -7.76
C HIS A 395 -21.57 1.80 -6.68
N ILE A 396 -22.05 1.79 -5.44
CA ILE A 396 -21.23 1.79 -4.22
C ILE A 396 -21.83 0.72 -3.31
N SER A 397 -21.00 -0.21 -2.86
CA SER A 397 -21.46 -1.27 -1.96
C SER A 397 -21.71 -0.71 -0.56
N GLU A 398 -20.80 0.13 -0.06
CA GLU A 398 -20.92 0.69 1.28
C GLU A 398 -20.12 2.01 1.36
N ILE A 399 -20.61 2.96 2.15
CA ILE A 399 -19.87 4.14 2.61
C ILE A 399 -19.93 4.22 4.15
N ALA A 400 -18.80 4.56 4.75
CA ALA A 400 -18.70 4.91 6.16
C ALA A 400 -18.03 6.27 6.30
N ILE A 401 -18.45 7.05 7.30
CA ILE A 401 -18.01 8.44 7.49
C ILE A 401 -17.60 8.60 8.95
N TRP A 402 -16.46 9.24 9.18
CA TRP A 402 -15.98 9.57 10.52
C TRP A 402 -15.89 11.08 10.68
N GLY A 403 -16.00 11.54 11.92
CA GLY A 403 -15.83 12.95 12.22
C GLY A 403 -16.06 13.30 13.68
N GLN A 404 -16.18 14.60 13.92
CA GLN A 404 -16.51 15.17 15.22
C GLN A 404 -17.93 15.73 15.21
N ILE A 405 -18.83 15.09 15.94
CA ILE A 405 -20.19 15.61 16.12
C ILE A 405 -20.11 16.97 16.84
N LYS A 406 -20.75 17.99 16.24
CA LYS A 406 -20.91 19.31 16.83
C LYS A 406 -22.32 19.42 17.39
N LYS A 407 -22.40 19.69 18.69
CA LYS A 407 -23.67 19.91 19.40
C LYS A 407 -24.28 21.26 19.06
#